data_AF-A0A1M7QT12-F1
#
_entry.id   AF-A0A1M7QT12-F1
#
_cell.length_a   1.000
_cell.length_b   1.000
_cell.length_c   1.000
_cell.angle_alpha   90.00
_cell.angle_beta   90.00
_cell.angle_gamma   90.00
#
_symmetry.space_group_name_H-M   'P 1'
#
loop_
_entity.id
_entity.type
_entity.pdbx_description
1 polymer ?
#
loop_
_entity_poly.entity_id
_entity_poly.type
_entity_poly.pdbx_seq_one_letter_code
_entity_poly.pdbx_strand_id
1 'polypeptide(L)'
;MTTPNRSEHLALFAALNTTFAGLHGLGDHWVQNSRDASGKGARGTHLVYAADGKPVADDPWRHGKEGRTCTASAYGRFCVTRHVASYSAVQLLASVAVTRAFGMHVPVRALLAGAAVNGLTHAALDRREPLLWLAARAGKAGYIQHATAVRKPGDAAPELSGPGKALMELDEAAHRAIGVGTALVTTWLATRRTVR
;
A
#
# COMPACT_ATOMS: atom_id res chain seq x y z
N MET A 1 -12.04 35.66 18.58
CA MET A 1 -11.12 34.79 17.80
C MET A 1 -10.91 33.50 18.57
N THR A 2 -11.71 32.47 18.34
CA THR A 2 -11.66 31.20 19.09
C THR A 2 -10.37 30.46 18.73
N THR A 3 -9.55 30.17 19.74
CA THR A 3 -8.40 29.28 19.64
C THR A 3 -8.90 27.94 19.07
N PRO A 4 -8.28 27.39 18.01
CA PRO A 4 -8.62 26.05 17.57
C PRO A 4 -8.45 25.09 18.74
N ASN A 5 -9.49 24.31 19.03
CA ASN A 5 -9.53 23.43 20.18
C ASN A 5 -8.54 22.27 19.94
N ARG A 6 -7.44 22.23 20.71
CA ARG A 6 -6.41 21.18 20.58
C ARG A 6 -7.03 19.78 20.72
N SER A 7 -8.11 19.65 21.49
CA SER A 7 -8.85 18.40 21.64
C SER A 7 -9.54 17.95 20.35
N GLU A 8 -10.11 18.88 19.56
CA GLU A 8 -10.71 18.56 18.25
C GLU A 8 -9.66 18.09 17.24
N HIS A 9 -8.46 18.69 17.27
CA HIS A 9 -7.37 18.27 16.41
C HIS A 9 -6.91 16.85 16.74
N LEU A 10 -6.74 16.56 18.04
CA LEU A 10 -6.38 15.22 18.50
C LEU A 10 -7.47 14.20 18.18
N ALA A 11 -8.75 14.56 18.34
CA ALA A 11 -9.87 13.68 18.00
C ALA A 11 -9.91 13.36 16.50
N LEU A 12 -9.75 14.36 15.63
CA LEU A 12 -9.69 14.15 14.18
C LEU A 12 -8.49 13.28 13.78
N PHE A 13 -7.31 13.58 14.33
CA PHE A 13 -6.12 12.78 14.08
C PHE A 13 -6.32 11.33 14.51
N ALA A 14 -6.82 11.10 15.73
CA ALA A 14 -7.04 9.77 16.27
C ALA A 14 -8.08 8.98 15.44
N ALA A 15 -9.18 9.62 15.03
CA ALA A 15 -10.20 8.98 14.21
C ALA A 15 -9.65 8.57 12.84
N LEU A 16 -8.92 9.47 12.17
CA LEU A 16 -8.29 9.16 10.87
C LEU A 16 -7.22 8.07 11.02
N ASN A 17 -6.33 8.18 12.00
CA ASN A 17 -5.27 7.20 12.24
C ASN A 17 -5.83 5.81 12.54
N THR A 18 -6.84 5.72 13.40
CA THR A 18 -7.51 4.46 13.73
C THR A 18 -8.21 3.87 12.51
N THR A 19 -8.84 4.71 11.68
CA THR A 19 -9.47 4.28 10.43
C THR A 19 -8.42 3.70 9.47
N PHE A 20 -7.33 4.42 9.21
CA PHE A 20 -6.26 3.94 8.34
C PHE A 20 -5.64 2.64 8.83
N ALA A 21 -5.32 2.56 10.13
CA ALA A 21 -4.72 1.37 10.74
C ALA A 21 -5.67 0.16 10.71
N GLY A 22 -6.94 0.36 11.10
CA GLY A 22 -7.94 -0.72 11.16
C GLY A 22 -8.34 -1.25 9.78
N LEU A 23 -8.34 -0.40 8.75
CA LEU A 23 -8.74 -0.79 7.40
C LEU A 23 -7.58 -1.15 6.47
N HIS A 24 -6.33 -0.98 6.92
CA HIS A 24 -5.16 -1.37 6.14
C HIS A 24 -5.25 -2.82 5.65
N GLY A 25 -5.41 -3.77 6.57
CA GLY A 25 -5.51 -5.19 6.24
C GLY A 25 -6.75 -5.56 5.42
N LEU A 26 -7.86 -4.82 5.57
CA LEU A 26 -9.03 -5.02 4.71
C LEU A 26 -8.70 -4.67 3.25
N GLY A 27 -8.05 -3.52 3.03
CA GLY A 27 -7.61 -3.10 1.71
C GLY A 27 -6.61 -4.07 1.09
N ASP A 28 -5.58 -4.46 1.84
CA ASP A 28 -4.45 -5.22 1.34
C ASP A 28 -4.67 -6.73 1.28
N HIS A 29 -5.66 -7.28 1.99
CA HIS A 29 -5.90 -8.73 1.99
C HIS A 29 -7.25 -9.15 1.45
N TRP A 30 -8.30 -8.34 1.63
CA TRP A 30 -9.65 -8.70 1.21
C TRP A 30 -10.06 -8.03 -0.10
N VAL A 31 -9.77 -6.73 -0.24
CA VAL A 31 -10.17 -5.96 -1.43
C VAL A 31 -9.16 -6.14 -2.56
N GLN A 32 -7.88 -6.32 -2.24
CA GLN A 32 -6.83 -6.56 -3.21
C GLN A 32 -7.09 -7.86 -4.02
N ASN A 33 -7.00 -7.76 -5.34
CA ASN A 33 -7.03 -8.95 -6.19
C ASN A 33 -5.74 -9.77 -6.04
N SER A 34 -5.85 -11.10 -6.03
CA SER A 34 -4.69 -12.01 -5.94
C SER A 34 -3.64 -11.76 -7.01
N ARG A 35 -4.07 -11.38 -8.22
CA ARG A 35 -3.17 -11.02 -9.32
C ARG A 35 -2.38 -9.74 -9.05
N ASP A 36 -2.97 -8.76 -8.39
CA ASP A 36 -2.26 -7.53 -8.01
C ASP A 36 -1.28 -7.83 -6.88
N ALA A 37 -1.69 -8.62 -5.89
CA ALA A 37 -0.83 -9.03 -4.78
C ALA A 37 0.45 -9.73 -5.25
N SER A 38 0.32 -10.67 -6.20
CA SER A 38 1.48 -11.38 -6.77
C SER A 38 2.26 -10.53 -7.78
N GLY A 39 1.58 -9.66 -8.52
CA GLY A 39 2.14 -8.92 -9.64
C GLY A 39 2.76 -7.56 -9.30
N LYS A 40 2.31 -6.89 -8.23
CA LYS A 40 2.71 -5.50 -7.92
C LYS A 40 4.19 -5.31 -7.66
N GLY A 41 4.93 -6.37 -7.33
CA GLY A 41 6.39 -6.35 -7.19
C GLY A 41 7.17 -6.54 -8.49
N ALA A 42 6.53 -6.96 -9.60
CA ALA A 42 7.22 -7.37 -10.82
C ALA A 42 8.01 -6.23 -11.48
N ARG A 43 9.24 -6.51 -11.91
CA ARG A 43 10.22 -5.56 -12.45
C ARG A 43 11.09 -6.24 -13.51
N GLY A 44 11.63 -5.45 -14.43
CA GLY A 44 12.48 -5.91 -15.53
C GLY A 44 11.94 -5.55 -16.91
N THR A 45 12.79 -5.75 -17.91
CA THR A 45 12.51 -5.53 -19.34
C THR A 45 12.08 -6.81 -20.05
N HIS A 46 12.27 -7.98 -19.44
CA HIS A 46 11.81 -9.25 -19.99
C HIS A 46 10.28 -9.25 -20.17
N LEU A 47 9.84 -9.99 -21.19
CA LEU A 47 8.42 -10.07 -21.53
C LEU A 47 7.71 -11.04 -20.60
N VAL A 48 6.52 -10.62 -20.17
CA VAL A 48 5.56 -11.41 -19.42
C VAL A 48 4.21 -11.33 -20.11
N TYR A 49 3.37 -12.35 -19.90
CA TYR A 49 1.99 -12.32 -20.35
C TYR A 49 1.17 -11.30 -19.56
N ALA A 50 0.49 -10.40 -20.27
CA ALA A 50 -0.37 -9.39 -19.66
C ALA A 50 -1.62 -9.98 -18.99
N ALA A 51 -1.89 -11.28 -19.15
CA ALA A 51 -3.00 -11.97 -18.52
C ALA A 51 -2.71 -12.41 -17.07
N ASP A 52 -1.47 -12.79 -16.76
CA ASP A 52 -1.10 -13.40 -15.47
C ASP A 52 0.30 -13.06 -14.97
N GLY A 53 1.12 -12.37 -15.76
CA GLY A 53 2.47 -11.95 -15.40
C GLY A 53 3.52 -13.06 -15.50
N LYS A 54 3.19 -14.22 -16.08
CA LYS A 54 4.17 -15.30 -16.28
C LYS A 54 5.20 -14.92 -17.36
N PRO A 55 6.48 -15.28 -17.20
CA PRO A 55 7.49 -15.08 -18.23
C PRO A 55 7.09 -15.75 -19.55
N VAL A 56 7.26 -15.03 -20.66
CA VAL A 56 6.98 -15.58 -22.01
C VAL A 56 7.93 -16.73 -22.36
N ALA A 57 9.16 -16.71 -21.81
CA ALA A 57 10.14 -17.76 -22.01
C ALA A 57 9.68 -19.14 -21.50
N ASP A 58 8.76 -19.18 -20.54
CA ASP A 58 8.29 -20.42 -19.92
C ASP A 58 7.22 -21.14 -20.78
N ASP A 59 6.51 -20.40 -21.62
CA ASP A 59 5.46 -20.93 -22.51
C ASP A 59 5.30 -20.03 -23.75
N PRO A 60 6.21 -20.10 -24.74
CA PRO A 60 6.27 -19.13 -25.84
C PRO A 60 5.12 -19.26 -26.85
N TRP A 61 4.30 -20.31 -26.76
CA TRP A 61 3.27 -20.65 -27.74
C TRP A 61 1.89 -20.11 -27.39
N ARG A 62 1.79 -19.27 -26.35
CA ARG A 62 0.51 -18.67 -25.96
C ARG A 62 0.11 -17.58 -26.96
N HIS A 63 -1.06 -17.75 -27.59
CA HIS A 63 -1.56 -16.87 -28.64
C HIS A 63 -2.93 -16.26 -28.30
N GLY A 64 -3.45 -15.39 -29.17
CA GLY A 64 -4.74 -14.73 -28.99
C GLY A 64 -4.75 -13.69 -27.87
N LYS A 65 -5.90 -13.47 -27.22
CA LYS A 65 -6.05 -12.45 -26.15
C LYS A 65 -5.15 -12.73 -24.94
N GLU A 66 -4.89 -14.00 -24.65
CA GLU A 66 -4.01 -14.45 -23.55
C GLU A 66 -2.53 -14.35 -23.91
N GLY A 67 -2.19 -14.39 -25.20
CA GLY A 67 -0.83 -14.20 -25.71
C GLY A 67 -0.34 -12.75 -25.72
N ARG A 68 -1.15 -11.78 -25.27
CA ARG A 68 -0.70 -10.38 -25.19
C ARG A 68 0.43 -10.24 -24.18
N THR A 69 1.51 -9.61 -24.57
CA THR A 69 2.71 -9.45 -23.73
C THR A 69 2.95 -7.99 -23.34
N CYS A 70 3.62 -7.79 -22.22
CA CYS A 70 4.23 -6.51 -21.85
C CYS A 70 5.52 -6.76 -21.07
N THR A 71 6.27 -5.71 -20.76
CA THR A 71 7.44 -5.86 -19.88
C THR A 71 6.99 -6.15 -18.45
N ALA A 72 7.77 -6.92 -17.69
CA ALA A 72 7.50 -7.18 -16.28
C ALA A 72 7.30 -5.89 -15.46
N SER A 73 8.04 -4.82 -15.78
CA SER A 73 7.86 -3.50 -15.16
C SER A 73 6.52 -2.86 -15.50
N ALA A 74 6.05 -2.95 -16.75
CA ALA A 74 4.75 -2.42 -17.14
C ALA A 74 3.61 -3.20 -16.46
N TYR A 75 3.72 -4.52 -16.41
CA TYR A 75 2.80 -5.39 -15.69
C TYR A 75 2.71 -5.03 -14.21
N GLY A 76 3.85 -4.92 -13.53
CA GLY A 76 3.90 -4.58 -12.11
C GLY A 76 3.38 -3.17 -11.80
N ARG A 77 3.62 -2.19 -12.67
CA ARG A 77 3.02 -0.84 -12.56
C ARG A 77 1.50 -0.88 -12.66
N PHE A 78 0.95 -1.66 -13.60
CA PHE A 78 -0.50 -1.78 -13.72
C PHE A 78 -1.13 -2.44 -12.47
N CYS A 79 -0.48 -3.49 -11.95
CA CYS A 79 -0.93 -4.18 -10.74
C CYS A 79 -0.94 -3.25 -9.52
N VAL A 80 0.14 -2.50 -9.28
CA VAL A 80 0.18 -1.56 -8.14
C VAL A 80 -0.82 -0.42 -8.31
N THR A 81 -1.00 0.11 -9.52
CA THR A 81 -1.97 1.19 -9.76
C THR A 81 -3.39 0.74 -9.46
N ARG A 82 -3.78 -0.45 -9.92
CA ARG A 82 -5.12 -0.99 -9.63
C ARG A 82 -5.33 -1.23 -8.13
N HIS A 83 -4.34 -1.83 -7.47
CA HIS A 83 -4.36 -2.06 -6.02
C HIS A 83 -4.52 -0.75 -5.24
N VAL A 84 -3.66 0.23 -5.52
CA VAL A 84 -3.66 1.51 -4.81
C VAL A 84 -4.92 2.30 -5.08
N ALA A 85 -5.51 2.20 -6.28
CA ALA A 85 -6.79 2.81 -6.58
C ALA A 85 -7.92 2.23 -5.71
N SER A 86 -8.04 0.90 -5.61
CA SER A 86 -9.05 0.27 -4.75
C SER A 86 -8.80 0.52 -3.27
N TYR A 87 -7.54 0.42 -2.83
CA TYR A 87 -7.14 0.72 -1.45
C TYR A 87 -7.46 2.17 -1.07
N SER A 88 -7.12 3.13 -1.93
CA SER A 88 -7.40 4.55 -1.69
C SER A 88 -8.89 4.83 -1.64
N ALA A 89 -9.69 4.17 -2.47
CA ALA A 89 -11.15 4.31 -2.43
C ALA A 89 -11.73 3.83 -1.09
N VAL A 90 -11.30 2.65 -0.60
CA VAL A 90 -11.72 2.13 0.72
C VAL A 90 -11.36 3.10 1.83
N GLN A 91 -10.10 3.53 1.88
CA GLN A 91 -9.60 4.42 2.93
C GLN A 91 -10.29 5.79 2.91
N LEU A 92 -10.53 6.37 1.72
CA LEU A 92 -11.25 7.63 1.57
C LEU A 92 -12.71 7.52 2.01
N LEU A 93 -13.43 6.52 1.52
CA LEU A 93 -14.85 6.32 1.86
C LEU A 93 -15.03 6.11 3.36
N ALA A 94 -14.17 5.29 3.97
CA ALA A 94 -14.20 5.07 5.41
C ALA A 94 -13.83 6.32 6.20
N SER A 95 -12.80 7.07 5.79
CA SER A 95 -12.44 8.32 6.45
C SER A 95 -13.60 9.32 6.42
N VAL A 96 -14.30 9.42 5.28
CA VAL A 96 -15.51 10.26 5.17
C VAL A 96 -16.62 9.72 6.08
N ALA A 97 -16.90 8.42 6.05
CA ALA A 97 -17.97 7.82 6.86
C ALA A 97 -17.73 8.02 8.36
N VAL A 98 -16.53 7.71 8.86
CA VAL A 98 -16.15 7.87 10.27
C VAL A 98 -16.20 9.33 10.67
N THR A 99 -15.58 10.23 9.91
CA THR A 99 -15.56 11.65 10.29
C THR A 99 -16.96 12.25 10.31
N ARG A 100 -17.81 11.89 9.35
CA ARG A 100 -19.22 12.34 9.32
C ARG A 100 -20.05 11.76 10.46
N ALA A 101 -19.87 10.49 10.81
CA ALA A 101 -20.59 9.86 11.92
C ALA A 101 -20.36 10.57 13.26
N PHE A 102 -19.17 11.16 13.45
CA PHE A 102 -18.81 11.93 14.65
C PHE A 102 -18.93 13.45 14.49
N GLY A 103 -19.60 13.94 13.44
CA GLY A 103 -19.82 15.38 13.21
C GLY A 103 -18.56 16.18 12.80
N MET A 104 -17.46 15.50 12.50
CA MET A 104 -16.21 16.11 12.06
C MET A 104 -16.25 16.44 10.57
N HIS A 105 -16.07 17.72 10.24
CA HIS A 105 -16.05 18.19 8.86
C HIS A 105 -14.61 18.31 8.36
N VAL A 106 -14.20 17.39 7.49
CA VAL A 106 -12.89 17.45 6.83
C VAL A 106 -13.03 18.12 5.46
N PRO A 107 -12.30 19.21 5.18
CA PRO A 107 -12.29 19.84 3.87
C PRO A 107 -11.82 18.88 2.79
N VAL A 108 -12.47 18.88 1.61
CA VAL A 108 -12.13 18.01 0.47
C VAL A 108 -10.64 18.10 0.11
N ARG A 109 -10.05 19.30 0.11
CA ARG A 109 -8.62 19.49 -0.15
C ARG A 109 -7.71 18.72 0.81
N ALA A 110 -8.10 18.60 2.08
CA ALA A 110 -7.32 17.89 3.09
C ALA A 110 -7.46 16.37 2.93
N LEU A 111 -8.66 15.88 2.57
CA LEU A 111 -8.90 14.49 2.21
C LEU A 111 -8.09 14.08 0.98
N LEU A 112 -8.12 14.88 -0.09
CA LEU A 112 -7.38 14.59 -1.33
C LEU A 112 -5.87 14.63 -1.11
N ALA A 113 -5.36 15.59 -0.34
CA ALA A 113 -3.94 15.64 0.00
C ALA A 113 -3.51 14.42 0.83
N GLY A 114 -4.32 14.02 1.82
CA GLY A 114 -4.10 12.79 2.57
C GLY A 114 -4.08 11.56 1.68
N ALA A 115 -5.10 11.39 0.84
CA ALA A 115 -5.17 10.27 -0.09
C ALA A 115 -4.00 10.23 -1.08
N ALA A 116 -3.54 11.38 -1.55
CA ALA A 116 -2.34 11.46 -2.39
C ALA A 116 -1.09 10.99 -1.64
N VAL A 117 -0.87 11.48 -0.41
CA VAL A 117 0.26 11.05 0.43
C VAL A 117 0.20 9.55 0.69
N ASN A 118 -0.95 9.06 1.14
CA ASN A 118 -1.18 7.64 1.44
C ASN A 118 -0.97 6.78 0.19
N GLY A 119 -1.70 7.06 -0.89
CA GLY A 119 -1.67 6.26 -2.10
C GLY A 119 -0.31 6.25 -2.79
N LEU A 120 0.38 7.40 -2.89
CA LEU A 120 1.70 7.46 -3.55
C LEU A 120 2.78 6.74 -2.75
N THR A 121 2.78 6.88 -1.42
CA THR A 121 3.76 6.20 -0.57
C THR A 121 3.48 4.70 -0.45
N HIS A 122 2.21 4.30 -0.39
CA HIS A 122 1.79 2.89 -0.48
C HIS A 122 2.23 2.29 -1.81
N ALA A 123 1.97 2.98 -2.93
CA ALA A 123 2.43 2.55 -4.25
C ALA A 123 3.94 2.36 -4.30
N ALA A 124 4.72 3.27 -3.69
CA ALA A 124 6.17 3.17 -3.68
C ALA A 124 6.65 1.94 -2.90
N LEU A 125 6.10 1.69 -1.70
CA LEU A 125 6.48 0.54 -0.87
C LEU A 125 6.07 -0.79 -1.50
N ASP A 126 4.89 -0.85 -2.12
CA ASP A 126 4.41 -2.04 -2.82
C ASP A 126 5.28 -2.47 -4.01
N ARG A 127 6.11 -1.55 -4.52
CA ARG A 127 7.14 -1.84 -5.52
C ARG A 127 8.40 -2.49 -4.91
N ARG A 128 8.41 -2.77 -3.61
CA ARG A 128 9.40 -3.52 -2.79
C ARG A 128 10.79 -2.92 -2.65
N GLU A 129 11.38 -2.37 -3.71
CA GLU A 129 12.74 -1.82 -3.67
C GLU A 129 12.91 -0.71 -2.63
N PRO A 130 11.99 0.28 -2.48
CA PRO A 130 12.14 1.29 -1.44
C PRO A 130 12.07 0.69 -0.03
N LEU A 131 11.21 -0.30 0.19
CA LEU A 131 11.11 -1.00 1.48
C LEU A 131 12.40 -1.76 1.80
N LEU A 132 12.94 -2.50 0.83
CA LEU A 132 14.20 -3.24 1.00
C LEU A 132 15.37 -2.30 1.29
N TRP A 133 15.42 -1.15 0.60
CA TRP A 133 16.42 -0.11 0.86
C TRP A 133 16.30 0.47 2.28
N LEU A 134 15.07 0.80 2.72
CA LEU A 134 14.80 1.26 4.09
C LEU A 134 15.20 0.21 5.12
N ALA A 135 14.85 -1.05 4.89
CA ALA A 135 15.17 -2.16 5.77
C ALA A 135 16.69 -2.36 5.88
N ALA A 136 17.44 -2.29 4.77
CA ALA A 136 18.89 -2.35 4.77
C ALA A 136 19.50 -1.20 5.59
N ARG A 137 19.02 0.02 5.39
CA ARG A 137 19.47 1.21 6.12
C ARG A 137 19.14 1.17 7.62
N ALA A 138 18.06 0.47 7.99
CA ALA A 138 17.67 0.23 9.37
C ALA A 138 18.35 -1.01 9.99
N GLY A 139 19.31 -1.64 9.31
CA GLY A 139 20.02 -2.83 9.81
C GLY A 139 19.15 -4.10 9.86
N LYS A 140 18.07 -4.17 9.07
CA LYS A 140 17.10 -5.29 9.05
C LYS A 140 17.36 -6.32 7.95
N ALA A 141 18.46 -6.21 7.20
CA ALA A 141 18.81 -7.18 6.17
C ALA A 141 18.91 -8.61 6.74
N GLY A 142 19.59 -8.78 7.89
CA GLY A 142 19.68 -10.08 8.57
C GLY A 142 18.31 -10.62 9.00
N TYR A 143 17.41 -9.76 9.48
CA TYR A 143 16.05 -10.16 9.85
C TYR A 143 15.28 -10.72 8.63
N ILE A 144 15.34 -10.04 7.49
CA ILE A 144 14.70 -10.50 6.23
C ILE A 144 15.28 -11.85 5.76
N GLN A 145 16.60 -12.03 5.87
CA GLN A 145 17.28 -13.25 5.42
C GLN A 145 16.95 -14.48 6.27
N HIS A 146 16.77 -14.30 7.59
CA HIS A 146 16.64 -15.43 8.51
C HIS A 146 15.19 -15.74 8.89
N ALA A 147 14.34 -14.72 9.07
CA ALA A 147 12.92 -14.92 9.41
C ALA A 147 12.08 -15.15 8.13
N THR A 148 12.37 -16.29 7.51
CA THR A 148 11.70 -16.82 6.32
C THR A 148 10.75 -17.96 6.73
N ALA A 149 10.08 -18.59 5.76
CA ALA A 149 9.36 -19.85 6.03
C ALA A 149 9.39 -20.75 4.79
N VAL A 150 9.30 -22.04 5.02
CA VAL A 150 9.24 -23.06 3.96
C VAL A 150 7.80 -23.53 3.88
N ARG A 151 7.15 -23.37 2.73
CA ARG A 151 5.71 -23.68 2.53
C ARG A 151 5.46 -24.91 1.66
N LYS A 152 6.51 -25.53 1.12
CA LYS A 152 6.44 -26.76 0.31
C LYS A 152 7.32 -27.84 0.92
N PRO A 153 6.91 -29.12 0.93
CA PRO A 153 7.80 -30.21 1.31
C PRO A 153 8.97 -30.34 0.31
N GLY A 154 10.16 -30.70 0.80
CA GLY A 154 11.38 -30.94 0.01
C GLY A 154 12.39 -29.79 0.03
N ASP A 155 13.39 -29.86 -0.87
CA ASP A 155 14.52 -28.91 -1.01
C ASP A 155 14.12 -27.55 -1.61
N ALA A 156 12.88 -27.11 -1.42
CA ALA A 156 12.40 -25.85 -1.97
C ALA A 156 13.08 -24.68 -1.27
N ALA A 157 13.62 -23.74 -2.06
CA ALA A 157 14.20 -22.51 -1.53
C ALA A 157 13.19 -21.76 -0.63
N PRO A 158 13.63 -21.22 0.52
CA PRO A 158 12.75 -20.47 1.42
C PRO A 158 12.12 -19.26 0.72
N GLU A 159 10.82 -19.07 0.90
CA GLU A 159 10.12 -17.92 0.31
C GLU A 159 10.34 -16.67 1.18
N LEU A 160 10.92 -15.62 0.60
CA LEU A 160 11.24 -14.37 1.29
C LEU A 160 10.02 -13.44 1.48
N SER A 161 8.92 -13.65 0.76
CA SER A 161 7.72 -12.81 0.84
C SER A 161 6.44 -13.57 1.17
N GLY A 162 5.40 -12.83 1.58
CA GLY A 162 4.07 -13.36 1.92
C GLY A 162 3.87 -13.58 3.43
N PRO A 163 2.72 -14.15 3.86
CA PRO A 163 2.31 -14.22 5.27
C PRO A 163 3.31 -14.89 6.23
N GLY A 164 3.55 -14.29 7.41
CA GLY A 164 4.43 -14.87 8.44
C GLY A 164 5.93 -14.80 8.10
N LYS A 165 6.35 -13.77 7.37
CA LYS A 165 7.76 -13.51 7.00
C LYS A 165 8.18 -12.12 7.47
N ALA A 166 9.46 -11.95 7.78
CA ALA A 166 10.01 -10.65 8.15
C ALA A 166 9.73 -9.55 7.12
N LEU A 167 9.82 -9.84 5.82
CA LEU A 167 9.55 -8.84 4.79
C LEU A 167 8.08 -8.37 4.82
N MET A 168 7.13 -9.29 5.08
CA MET A 168 5.71 -8.95 5.19
C MET A 168 5.43 -8.12 6.45
N GLU A 169 6.04 -8.48 7.58
CA GLU A 169 5.89 -7.72 8.82
C GLU A 169 6.45 -6.30 8.69
N LEU A 170 7.60 -6.14 8.02
CA LEU A 170 8.18 -4.83 7.73
C LEU A 170 7.31 -4.03 6.75
N ASP A 171 6.74 -4.68 5.74
CA ASP A 171 5.82 -4.07 4.78
C ASP A 171 4.57 -3.54 5.48
N GLU A 172 3.89 -4.39 6.26
CA GLU A 172 2.72 -4.04 7.07
C GLU A 172 3.01 -2.90 8.06
N ALA A 173 4.16 -2.96 8.75
CA ALA A 173 4.55 -1.91 9.67
C ALA A 173 4.81 -0.56 8.97
N ALA A 174 5.47 -0.60 7.80
CA ALA A 174 5.77 0.60 7.04
C ALA A 174 4.51 1.26 6.47
N HIS A 175 3.56 0.46 5.95
CA HIS A 175 2.28 0.97 5.48
C HIS A 175 1.41 1.55 6.62
N ARG A 176 1.40 0.93 7.81
CA ARG A 176 0.74 1.52 8.97
C ARG A 176 1.38 2.84 9.41
N ALA A 177 2.71 2.97 9.32
CA ALA A 177 3.41 4.22 9.62
C ALA A 177 3.07 5.33 8.61
N ILE A 178 2.87 5.00 7.34
CA ILE A 178 2.31 5.93 6.34
C ILE A 178 0.93 6.42 6.76
N GLY A 179 0.08 5.55 7.29
CA GLY A 179 -1.25 5.90 7.82
C GLY A 179 -1.18 6.99 8.90
N VAL A 180 -0.20 6.90 9.80
CA VAL A 180 0.07 7.95 10.82
C VAL A 180 0.41 9.28 10.15
N GLY A 181 1.36 9.29 9.22
CA GLY A 181 1.75 10.50 8.48
C GLY A 181 0.60 11.11 7.69
N THR A 182 -0.22 10.26 7.06
CA THR A 182 -1.43 10.66 6.33
C THR A 182 -2.43 11.34 7.25
N ALA A 183 -2.75 10.73 8.40
CA ALA A 183 -3.65 11.31 9.38
C ALA A 183 -3.15 12.66 9.90
N LEU A 184 -1.84 12.80 10.14
CA LEU A 184 -1.21 14.07 10.53
C LEU A 184 -1.39 15.14 9.45
N VAL A 185 -1.04 14.85 8.19
CA VAL A 185 -1.16 15.81 7.08
C VAL A 185 -2.61 16.23 6.85
N THR A 186 -3.54 15.29 6.81
CA THR A 186 -4.97 15.59 6.65
C THR A 186 -5.48 16.45 7.80
N THR A 187 -5.16 16.10 9.05
CA THR A 187 -5.59 16.88 10.22
C THR A 187 -5.00 18.29 10.19
N TRP A 188 -3.71 18.42 9.88
CA TRP A 188 -3.05 19.71 9.78
C TRP A 188 -3.67 20.60 8.69
N LEU A 189 -3.94 20.04 7.50
CA LEU A 189 -4.58 20.78 6.42
C LEU A 189 -6.04 21.13 6.68
N ALA A 190 -6.76 20.29 7.44
CA ALA A 190 -8.14 20.52 7.82
C ALA A 190 -8.27 21.64 8.86
N THR A 191 -7.30 21.75 9.76
CA THR A 191 -7.36 22.62 10.93
C THR A 191 -6.49 23.87 10.82
N ARG A 192 -5.55 23.93 9.87
CA ARG A 192 -4.78 25.16 9.60
C ARG A 192 -5.75 26.26 9.17
N ARG A 193 -5.73 27.37 9.91
CA ARG A 193 -6.46 28.57 9.52
C ARG A 193 -5.98 28.99 8.13
N THR A 194 -6.87 29.02 7.14
CA THR A 194 -6.59 29.77 5.92
C THR A 194 -6.56 31.23 6.33
N VAL A 195 -5.36 31.81 6.44
CA VAL A 195 -5.19 33.25 6.42
C VAL A 195 -5.79 33.70 5.09
N ARG A 196 -6.93 34.39 5.17
CA ARG A 196 -7.46 35.23 4.10
C ARG A 196 -7.31 36.66 4.57
#